data_AF-A0A0K6IM67-F1
#
_entry.id   AF-A0A0K6IM67-F1
#
_cell.length_a   1.000
_cell.length_b   1.000
_cell.length_c   1.000
_cell.angle_alpha   90.00
_cell.angle_beta   90.00
_cell.angle_gamma   90.00
#
_symmetry.space_group_name_H-M   'P 1'
#
loop_
_entity.id
_entity.type
_entity.pdbx_description
1 polymer ?
#
loop_
_entity_poly.entity_id
_entity_poly.type
_entity_poly.pdbx_seq_one_letter_code
_entity_poly.pdbx_strand_id
1 'polypeptide(L)'
;MVFLFIAIAFMRHVSIERDKIKDVAVAYQENQVAIYEALTKEFETDLGRWKASIDQETLAFQFNSPEVLFSTGESSLKPEFESILSEFIPRYLLVLNAYKDSIDEVRIEGHTSSEWAADTKPNDAYFLNMNLSQDRTQSVLKYAYFLDALSEEQQAWIKSSFAAVGLASSHLKFNFDGTENKEKSRRVSFRVITNADIQIRKIIEGL
;
A
#
# COMPACT_ATOMS: atom_id res chain seq x y z
N MET A 1 -52.77 5.11 -16.60
CA MET A 1 -52.60 3.82 -15.90
C MET A 1 -51.30 3.13 -16.32
N VAL A 2 -51.06 2.82 -17.60
CA VAL A 2 -49.82 2.17 -18.09
C VAL A 2 -48.54 2.93 -17.71
N PHE A 3 -48.53 4.26 -17.85
CA PHE A 3 -47.39 5.10 -17.48
C PHE A 3 -47.00 4.98 -16.00
N LEU A 4 -47.98 4.86 -15.08
CA LEU A 4 -47.71 4.72 -13.65
C LEU A 4 -47.05 3.37 -13.35
N PHE A 5 -47.49 2.30 -14.01
CA PHE A 5 -46.85 0.98 -13.89
C PHE A 5 -45.42 0.98 -14.43
N ILE A 6 -45.17 1.64 -15.56
CA ILE A 6 -43.82 1.79 -16.12
C ILE A 6 -42.94 2.59 -15.14
N ALA A 7 -43.45 3.70 -14.59
CA ALA A 7 -42.71 4.52 -13.63
C ALA A 7 -42.38 3.75 -12.34
N ILE A 8 -43.33 2.99 -11.79
CA ILE A 8 -43.11 2.16 -10.59
C ILE A 8 -42.13 1.02 -10.88
N ALA A 9 -42.25 0.36 -12.03
CA ALA A 9 -41.32 -0.70 -12.44
C ALA A 9 -39.90 -0.15 -12.62
N PHE A 10 -39.77 1.03 -13.24
CA PHE A 10 -38.48 1.71 -13.43
C PHE A 10 -37.89 2.18 -12.09
N MET A 11 -38.69 2.80 -11.22
CA MET A 11 -38.24 3.19 -9.88
C MET A 11 -37.79 1.98 -9.07
N ARG A 12 -38.52 0.85 -9.12
CA ARG A 12 -38.12 -0.39 -8.46
C ARG A 12 -36.80 -0.93 -9.02
N HIS A 13 -36.62 -0.92 -10.34
CA HIS A 13 -35.38 -1.33 -10.98
C HIS A 13 -34.18 -0.49 -10.51
N VAL A 14 -34.32 0.84 -10.57
CA VAL A 14 -33.28 1.78 -10.13
C VAL A 14 -32.98 1.63 -8.64
N SER A 15 -34.00 1.44 -7.78
CA SER A 15 -33.77 1.18 -6.36
C SER A 15 -32.98 -0.10 -6.11
N ILE A 16 -33.31 -1.20 -6.80
CA ILE A 16 -32.60 -2.48 -6.66
C ILE A 16 -31.14 -2.36 -7.10
N GLU A 17 -30.85 -1.68 -8.21
CA GLU A 17 -29.47 -1.43 -8.66
C GLU A 17 -28.69 -0.57 -7.66
N ARG A 18 -29.32 0.50 -7.15
CA ARG A 18 -28.69 1.37 -6.15
C ARG A 18 -28.36 0.62 -4.87
N ASP A 19 -29.27 -0.22 -4.40
CA ASP A 19 -29.08 -1.00 -3.17
C ASP A 19 -27.94 -2.01 -3.34
N LYS A 20 -27.84 -2.68 -4.49
CA LYS A 20 -26.70 -3.57 -4.81
C LYS A 20 -25.35 -2.84 -4.77
N ILE A 21 -25.26 -1.65 -5.41
CA ILE A 21 -24.02 -0.86 -5.41
C ILE A 21 -23.65 -0.44 -3.98
N LYS A 22 -24.64 -0.05 -3.18
CA LYS A 22 -24.43 0.35 -1.78
C LYS A 22 -23.94 -0.82 -0.93
N ASP A 23 -24.59 -1.98 -1.01
CA ASP A 23 -24.22 -3.16 -0.21
C ASP A 23 -22.79 -3.61 -0.52
N VAL A 24 -22.38 -3.50 -1.78
CA VAL A 24 -21.02 -3.84 -2.20
C VAL A 24 -19.99 -2.82 -1.72
N ALA A 25 -20.29 -1.52 -1.81
CA ALA A 25 -19.42 -0.50 -1.25
C ALA A 25 -19.22 -0.69 0.27
N VAL A 26 -20.27 -1.09 0.99
CA VAL A 26 -20.20 -1.44 2.42
C VAL A 26 -19.32 -2.67 2.64
N ALA A 27 -19.53 -3.76 1.91
CA ALA A 27 -18.73 -4.98 2.04
C ALA A 27 -17.23 -4.74 1.77
N TYR A 28 -16.88 -3.87 0.81
CA TYR A 28 -15.48 -3.50 0.58
C TYR A 28 -14.89 -2.65 1.69
N GLN A 29 -15.66 -1.71 2.23
CA GLN A 29 -15.24 -0.93 3.39
C GLN A 29 -15.01 -1.85 4.60
N GLU A 30 -15.91 -2.82 4.84
CA GLU A 30 -15.76 -3.83 5.88
C GLU A 30 -14.50 -4.68 5.66
N ASN A 31 -14.21 -5.06 4.43
CA ASN A 31 -13.00 -5.83 4.11
C ASN A 31 -11.71 -5.03 4.33
N GLN A 32 -11.68 -3.74 3.97
CA GLN A 32 -10.55 -2.86 4.27
C GLN A 32 -10.32 -2.74 5.78
N VAL A 33 -11.40 -2.55 6.55
CA VAL A 33 -11.34 -2.51 8.02
C VAL A 33 -10.81 -3.84 8.57
N ALA A 34 -11.29 -4.97 8.05
CA ALA A 34 -10.83 -6.29 8.48
C ALA A 34 -9.33 -6.51 8.22
N ILE A 35 -8.83 -6.10 7.04
CA ILE A 35 -7.39 -6.16 6.72
C ILE A 35 -6.59 -5.28 7.69
N TYR A 36 -7.05 -4.04 7.91
CA TYR A 36 -6.40 -3.11 8.84
C TYR A 36 -6.32 -3.68 10.26
N GLU A 37 -7.43 -4.19 10.78
CA GLU A 37 -7.50 -4.79 12.12
C GLU A 37 -6.61 -6.03 12.23
N ALA A 38 -6.59 -6.88 11.21
CA ALA A 38 -5.75 -8.08 11.19
C ALA A 38 -4.25 -7.71 11.17
N LEU A 39 -3.84 -6.75 10.34
CA LEU A 39 -2.47 -6.25 10.32
C LEU A 39 -2.08 -5.58 11.65
N THR A 40 -2.98 -4.76 12.21
CA THR A 40 -2.74 -4.08 13.49
C THR A 40 -2.56 -5.10 14.60
N LYS A 41 -3.45 -6.08 14.70
CA LYS A 41 -3.38 -7.15 15.70
C LYS A 41 -2.10 -7.98 15.57
N GLU A 42 -1.68 -8.29 14.35
CA GLU A 42 -0.47 -9.07 14.13
C GLU A 42 0.79 -8.31 14.57
N PHE A 43 0.86 -7.00 14.26
CA PHE A 43 2.11 -6.24 14.37
C PHE A 43 2.14 -5.22 15.52
N GLU A 44 1.09 -5.08 16.34
CA GLU A 44 0.99 -4.04 17.37
C GLU A 44 2.22 -3.98 18.31
N THR A 45 2.81 -5.13 18.64
CA THR A 45 3.98 -5.24 19.52
C THR A 45 5.29 -4.92 18.81
N ASP A 46 5.31 -4.95 17.48
CA ASP A 46 6.48 -4.69 16.63
C ASP A 46 6.57 -3.24 16.15
N LEU A 47 5.43 -2.56 16.00
CA LEU A 47 5.36 -1.21 15.43
C LEU A 47 6.33 -0.23 16.10
N GLY A 48 6.40 -0.26 17.44
CA GLY A 48 7.34 0.60 18.18
C GLY A 48 8.80 0.27 17.89
N ARG A 49 9.16 -1.03 17.89
CA ARG A 49 10.53 -1.52 17.65
C ARG A 49 11.01 -1.21 16.24
N TRP A 50 10.13 -1.38 15.25
CA TRP A 50 10.44 -1.12 13.83
C TRP A 50 10.21 0.33 13.44
N LYS A 51 9.79 1.19 14.39
CA LYS A 51 9.39 2.58 14.13
C LYS A 51 8.45 2.65 12.91
N ALA A 52 7.45 1.77 12.93
CA ALA A 52 6.49 1.57 11.86
C ALA A 52 5.09 2.04 12.28
N SER A 53 4.21 2.20 11.29
CA SER A 53 2.81 2.57 11.49
C SER A 53 1.94 1.96 10.40
N ILE A 54 0.67 1.70 10.69
CA ILE A 54 -0.31 1.25 9.71
C ILE A 54 -1.32 2.38 9.50
N ASP A 55 -1.51 2.76 8.25
CA ASP A 55 -2.46 3.80 7.86
C ASP A 55 -3.80 3.16 7.50
N GLN A 56 -4.85 3.46 8.26
CA GLN A 56 -6.18 2.86 8.10
C GLN A 56 -6.84 3.22 6.77
N GLU A 57 -6.62 4.43 6.25
CA GLU A 57 -7.29 4.91 5.04
C GLU A 57 -6.65 4.29 3.78
N THR A 58 -5.34 4.13 3.79
CA THR A 58 -4.57 3.68 2.63
C THR A 58 -4.18 2.21 2.68
N LEU A 59 -4.34 1.55 3.84
CA LEU A 59 -3.82 0.21 4.16
C LEU A 59 -2.30 0.10 3.94
N ALA A 60 -1.57 1.17 4.22
CA ALA A 60 -0.13 1.22 4.08
C ALA A 60 0.56 0.89 5.41
N PHE A 61 1.31 -0.23 5.44
CA PHE A 61 2.29 -0.50 6.48
C PHE A 61 3.57 0.30 6.17
N GLN A 62 3.88 1.31 6.97
CA GLN A 62 4.94 2.29 6.72
C GLN A 62 6.10 2.08 7.68
N PHE A 63 7.31 1.90 7.15
CA PHE A 63 8.55 1.93 7.91
C PHE A 63 9.12 3.37 7.87
N ASN A 64 9.13 4.06 9.02
CA ASN A 64 9.39 5.50 9.09
C ASN A 64 10.82 5.84 9.54
N SER A 65 11.80 4.97 9.28
CA SER A 65 13.16 5.10 9.83
C SER A 65 14.22 5.07 8.75
N PRO A 66 14.35 6.13 7.94
CA PRO A 66 15.23 6.12 6.78
C PRO A 66 16.68 5.75 7.13
N GLU A 67 17.17 6.12 8.33
CA GLU A 67 18.50 5.73 8.79
C GLU A 67 18.67 4.24 9.08
N VAL A 68 17.59 3.51 9.33
CA VAL A 68 17.58 2.06 9.52
C VAL A 68 17.39 1.34 8.18
N LEU A 69 16.61 1.91 7.26
CA LEU A 69 16.27 1.24 5.99
C LEU A 69 17.46 1.20 5.01
N PHE A 70 18.11 2.34 4.80
CA PHE A 70 19.14 2.53 3.79
C PHE A 70 20.22 3.50 4.27
N SER A 71 21.40 3.47 3.66
CA SER A 71 22.35 4.58 3.80
C SER A 71 21.91 5.77 2.93
N THR A 72 22.39 6.96 3.25
CA THR A 72 22.14 8.17 2.45
C THR A 72 22.62 7.98 1.01
N GLY A 73 21.73 8.20 0.04
CA GLY A 73 22.04 8.05 -1.39
C GLY A 73 22.20 6.60 -1.88
N GLU A 74 22.08 5.61 -1.00
CA GLU A 74 22.21 4.19 -1.35
C GLU A 74 20.84 3.50 -1.41
N SER A 75 20.79 2.44 -2.24
CA SER A 75 19.64 1.55 -2.40
C SER A 75 19.88 0.13 -1.87
N SER A 76 21.09 -0.17 -1.37
CA SER A 76 21.37 -1.41 -0.66
C SER A 76 20.71 -1.40 0.71
N LEU A 77 20.01 -2.48 1.04
CA LEU A 77 19.39 -2.66 2.35
C LEU A 77 20.47 -2.70 3.43
N LYS A 78 20.19 -2.07 4.57
CA LYS A 78 21.03 -2.24 5.75
C LYS A 78 20.72 -3.59 6.43
N PRO A 79 21.70 -4.22 7.09
CA PRO A 79 21.49 -5.50 7.79
C PRO A 79 20.34 -5.45 8.82
N GLU A 80 20.14 -4.31 9.48
CA GLU A 80 19.05 -4.11 10.42
C GLU A 80 17.68 -4.20 9.72
N PHE A 81 17.54 -3.57 8.54
CA PHE A 81 16.29 -3.64 7.79
C PHE A 81 16.07 -5.00 7.13
N GLU A 82 17.12 -5.68 6.69
CA GLU A 82 17.05 -7.09 6.27
C GLU A 82 16.50 -7.98 7.40
N SER A 83 16.98 -7.81 8.64
CA SER A 83 16.45 -8.51 9.81
C SER A 83 14.95 -8.24 9.99
N ILE A 84 14.54 -6.97 9.94
CA ILE A 84 13.13 -6.58 10.06
C ILE A 84 12.30 -7.23 8.95
N LEU A 85 12.75 -7.19 7.70
CA LEU A 85 12.05 -7.79 6.56
C LEU A 85 11.94 -9.31 6.68
N SER A 86 12.96 -9.98 7.22
CA SER A 86 12.93 -11.44 7.43
C SER A 86 11.88 -11.86 8.46
N GLU A 87 11.59 -11.03 9.46
CA GLU A 87 10.50 -11.23 10.43
C GLU A 87 9.14 -10.80 9.85
N PHE A 88 9.11 -9.64 9.19
CA PHE A 88 7.88 -9.00 8.70
C PHE A 88 7.23 -9.76 7.55
N ILE A 89 8.00 -10.10 6.49
CA ILE A 89 7.42 -10.58 5.23
C ILE A 89 6.61 -11.87 5.42
N PRO A 90 7.11 -12.95 6.06
CA PRO A 90 6.34 -14.18 6.21
C PRO A 90 5.02 -13.97 6.97
N ARG A 91 5.05 -13.16 8.03
CA ARG A 91 3.88 -12.81 8.86
C ARG A 91 2.88 -11.95 8.07
N TYR A 92 3.39 -10.99 7.30
CA TYR A 92 2.58 -10.12 6.47
C TYR A 92 1.84 -10.91 5.38
N LEU A 93 2.53 -11.82 4.69
CA LEU A 93 1.89 -12.69 3.70
C LEU A 93 0.85 -13.63 4.35
N LEU A 94 1.12 -14.11 5.58
CA LEU A 94 0.18 -14.96 6.30
C LEU A 94 -1.12 -14.22 6.65
N VAL A 95 -1.04 -12.97 7.13
CA VAL A 95 -2.22 -12.13 7.37
C VAL A 95 -2.99 -11.90 6.08
N LEU A 96 -2.30 -11.50 5.02
CA LEU A 96 -2.96 -11.21 3.74
C LEU A 96 -3.53 -12.44 3.04
N ASN A 97 -3.06 -13.65 3.38
CA ASN A 97 -3.56 -14.89 2.79
C ASN A 97 -5.08 -15.05 2.95
N ALA A 98 -5.64 -14.62 4.08
CA ALA A 98 -7.08 -14.67 4.34
C ALA A 98 -7.90 -13.72 3.45
N TYR A 99 -7.24 -12.76 2.79
CA TYR A 99 -7.86 -11.69 2.02
C TYR A 99 -7.42 -11.69 0.54
N LYS A 100 -6.63 -12.68 0.10
CA LYS A 100 -6.02 -12.74 -1.25
C LYS A 100 -6.99 -12.42 -2.38
N ASP A 101 -8.21 -12.97 -2.34
CA ASP A 101 -9.22 -12.79 -3.40
C ASP A 101 -9.75 -11.35 -3.50
N SER A 102 -9.55 -10.54 -2.47
CA SER A 102 -9.95 -9.14 -2.40
C SER A 102 -8.82 -8.15 -2.68
N ILE A 103 -7.58 -8.66 -2.83
CA ILE A 103 -6.37 -7.85 -3.07
C ILE A 103 -6.07 -7.87 -4.56
N ASP A 104 -5.93 -6.68 -5.13
CA ASP A 104 -5.50 -6.47 -6.51
C ASP A 104 -3.96 -6.43 -6.59
N GLU A 105 -3.34 -5.66 -5.70
CA GLU A 105 -1.89 -5.44 -5.67
C GLU A 105 -1.41 -5.16 -4.24
N VAL A 106 -0.19 -5.61 -3.93
CA VAL A 106 0.59 -5.08 -2.81
C VAL A 106 1.70 -4.20 -3.39
N ARG A 107 1.59 -2.89 -3.18
CA ARG A 107 2.57 -1.92 -3.69
C ARG A 107 3.61 -1.61 -2.64
N ILE A 108 4.87 -1.93 -2.94
CA ILE A 108 6.03 -1.44 -2.22
C ILE A 108 6.34 -0.04 -2.76
N GLU A 109 6.11 0.98 -1.95
CA GLU A 109 6.29 2.38 -2.32
C GLU A 109 7.52 2.97 -1.63
N GLY A 110 8.37 3.61 -2.42
CA GLY A 110 9.57 4.32 -1.94
C GLY A 110 9.32 5.82 -1.96
N HIS A 111 9.51 6.48 -0.83
CA HIS A 111 9.29 7.92 -0.69
C HIS A 111 10.58 8.62 -0.25
N THR A 112 10.80 9.84 -0.73
CA THR A 112 11.93 10.67 -0.35
C THR A 112 11.48 12.02 0.19
N SER A 113 12.39 12.72 0.87
CA SER A 113 12.28 14.16 1.06
C SER A 113 12.44 14.91 -0.27
N SER A 114 12.13 16.21 -0.29
CA SER A 114 12.32 17.06 -1.48
C SER A 114 13.80 17.33 -1.82
N GLU A 115 14.69 17.25 -0.83
CA GLU A 115 16.11 17.55 -0.96
C GLU A 115 16.91 16.44 -1.66
N TRP A 116 18.03 16.83 -2.28
CA TRP A 116 19.07 15.91 -2.78
C TRP A 116 20.45 16.32 -2.27
N ALA A 117 21.00 17.42 -2.80
CA ALA A 117 22.19 18.10 -2.28
C ALA A 117 21.96 19.63 -2.29
N ALA A 118 22.77 20.38 -1.53
CA ALA A 118 22.56 21.81 -1.27
C ALA A 118 22.35 22.65 -2.54
N ASP A 119 23.08 22.33 -3.62
CA ASP A 119 23.06 23.08 -4.88
C ASP A 119 22.26 22.39 -6.01
N THR A 120 21.47 21.36 -5.68
CA THR A 120 20.67 20.65 -6.68
C THR A 120 19.38 21.42 -6.97
N LYS A 121 19.11 21.68 -8.26
CA LYS A 121 17.86 22.34 -8.68
C LYS A 121 16.66 21.45 -8.34
N PRO A 122 15.48 22.03 -8.01
CA PRO A 122 14.32 21.24 -7.59
C PRO A 122 13.88 20.14 -8.58
N ASN A 123 13.88 20.43 -9.88
CA ASN A 123 13.51 19.43 -10.90
C ASN A 123 14.52 18.29 -10.97
N ASP A 124 15.81 18.60 -10.88
CA ASP A 124 16.88 17.59 -10.88
C ASP A 124 16.78 16.73 -9.62
N ALA A 125 16.56 17.35 -8.46
CA ALA A 125 16.36 16.66 -7.18
C ALA A 125 15.16 15.69 -7.25
N TYR A 126 14.06 16.10 -7.88
CA TYR A 126 12.87 15.24 -8.04
C TYR A 126 13.20 13.96 -8.83
N PHE A 127 13.86 14.07 -9.99
CA PHE A 127 14.18 12.90 -10.82
C PHE A 127 15.29 12.02 -10.22
N LEU A 128 16.27 12.61 -9.54
CA LEU A 128 17.29 11.85 -8.79
C LEU A 128 16.65 11.06 -7.64
N ASN A 129 15.75 11.69 -6.90
CA ASN A 129 14.96 11.03 -5.87
C ASN A 129 14.01 9.98 -6.43
N MET A 130 13.46 10.19 -7.63
CA MET A 130 12.64 9.19 -8.32
C MET A 130 13.45 7.92 -8.56
N ASN A 131 14.63 8.03 -9.17
CA ASN A 131 15.52 6.89 -9.40
C ASN A 131 15.90 6.21 -8.08
N LEU A 132 16.34 6.97 -7.07
CA LEU A 132 16.72 6.42 -5.77
C LEU A 132 15.57 5.66 -5.10
N SER A 133 14.36 6.24 -5.11
CA SER A 133 13.19 5.60 -4.52
C SER A 133 12.79 4.33 -5.26
N GLN A 134 12.87 4.32 -6.59
CA GLN A 134 12.61 3.13 -7.40
C GLN A 134 13.59 2.01 -7.09
N ASP A 135 14.90 2.31 -7.09
CA ASP A 135 15.95 1.34 -6.79
C ASP A 135 15.79 0.74 -5.39
N ARG A 136 15.44 1.56 -4.40
CA ARG A 136 15.15 1.10 -3.03
C ARG A 136 13.99 0.12 -2.97
N THR A 137 12.88 0.42 -3.65
CA THR A 137 11.74 -0.51 -3.70
C THR A 137 12.09 -1.81 -4.41
N GLN A 138 12.93 -1.75 -5.45
CA GLN A 138 13.41 -2.94 -6.14
C GLN A 138 14.26 -3.81 -5.22
N SER A 139 15.17 -3.22 -4.43
CA SER A 139 15.95 -3.94 -3.43
C SER A 139 15.07 -4.63 -2.38
N VAL A 140 14.04 -3.94 -1.88
CA VAL A 140 13.08 -4.51 -0.92
C VAL A 140 12.31 -5.69 -1.54
N LEU A 141 11.78 -5.52 -2.76
CA LEU A 141 11.06 -6.58 -3.46
C LEU A 141 11.97 -7.79 -3.71
N LYS A 142 13.20 -7.55 -4.16
CA LYS A 142 14.19 -8.61 -4.40
C LYS A 142 14.49 -9.38 -3.13
N TYR A 143 14.72 -8.68 -2.02
CA TYR A 143 14.96 -9.31 -0.72
C TYR A 143 13.75 -10.15 -0.29
N ALA A 144 12.56 -9.56 -0.30
CA ALA A 144 11.32 -10.25 0.06
C ALA A 144 11.08 -11.51 -0.79
N TYR A 145 11.30 -11.44 -2.11
CA TYR A 145 11.07 -12.55 -3.03
C TYR A 145 12.03 -13.73 -2.83
N PHE A 146 13.27 -13.47 -2.41
CA PHE A 146 14.31 -14.49 -2.21
C PHE A 146 14.51 -14.89 -0.74
N LEU A 147 13.56 -14.57 0.14
CA LEU A 147 13.61 -15.04 1.53
C LEU A 147 13.44 -16.56 1.59
N ASP A 148 14.43 -17.25 2.18
CA ASP A 148 14.45 -18.71 2.32
C ASP A 148 13.26 -19.27 3.13
N ALA A 149 12.64 -18.43 3.97
CA ALA A 149 11.48 -18.81 4.78
C ALA A 149 10.18 -18.93 3.98
N LEU A 150 10.16 -18.52 2.71
CA LEU A 150 8.95 -18.51 1.89
C LEU A 150 8.69 -19.85 1.20
N SER A 151 7.43 -20.27 1.18
CA SER A 151 6.99 -21.37 0.32
C SER A 151 6.99 -20.96 -1.16
N GLU A 152 7.01 -21.96 -2.06
CA GLU A 152 6.87 -21.72 -3.51
C GLU A 152 5.57 -20.96 -3.84
N GLU A 153 4.48 -21.22 -3.10
CA GLU A 153 3.20 -20.53 -3.27
C GLU A 153 3.30 -19.04 -2.86
N GLN A 154 3.94 -18.75 -1.73
CA GLN A 154 4.15 -17.38 -1.27
C GLN A 154 5.03 -16.61 -2.23
N GLN A 155 6.10 -17.23 -2.73
CA GLN A 155 6.99 -16.65 -3.73
C GLN A 155 6.24 -16.38 -5.05
N ALA A 156 5.43 -17.32 -5.52
CA ALA A 156 4.60 -17.15 -6.71
C ALA A 156 3.59 -16.00 -6.54
N TRP A 157 2.99 -15.89 -5.34
CA TRP A 157 2.04 -14.82 -5.04
C TRP A 157 2.71 -13.43 -4.98
N ILE A 158 3.90 -13.32 -4.41
CA ILE A 158 4.71 -12.09 -4.50
C ILE A 158 4.93 -11.72 -5.97
N LYS A 159 5.36 -12.67 -6.79
CA LYS A 159 5.64 -12.42 -8.22
C LYS A 159 4.44 -11.92 -9.00
N SER A 160 3.24 -12.42 -8.70
CA SER A 160 2.02 -12.06 -9.42
C SER A 160 1.34 -10.80 -8.89
N SER A 161 1.59 -10.41 -7.63
CA SER A 161 0.75 -9.45 -6.91
C SER A 161 1.51 -8.28 -6.31
N PHE A 162 2.84 -8.34 -6.23
CA PHE A 162 3.65 -7.25 -5.67
C PHE A 162 4.23 -6.37 -6.78
N ALA A 163 4.17 -5.07 -6.56
CA ALA A 163 4.80 -4.07 -7.42
C ALA A 163 5.76 -3.19 -6.62
N ALA A 164 6.87 -2.78 -7.24
CA ALA A 164 7.86 -1.87 -6.65
C ALA A 164 7.79 -0.50 -7.36
N VAL A 165 7.46 0.56 -6.63
CA VAL A 165 7.18 1.88 -7.19
C VAL A 165 7.93 2.97 -6.43
N GLY A 166 8.83 3.67 -7.13
CA GLY A 166 9.41 4.91 -6.65
C GLY A 166 8.44 6.08 -6.81
N LEU A 167 8.27 6.88 -5.75
CA LEU A 167 7.38 8.04 -5.73
C LEU A 167 8.11 9.36 -5.48
N ALA A 168 9.43 9.34 -5.23
CA ALA A 168 10.22 10.53 -4.92
C ALA A 168 9.55 11.39 -3.82
N SER A 169 9.53 12.71 -4.03
CA SER A 169 8.89 13.71 -3.18
C SER A 169 7.45 14.06 -3.63
N SER A 170 6.76 13.19 -4.36
CA SER A 170 5.36 13.46 -4.77
C SER A 170 4.35 13.40 -3.62
N HIS A 171 4.71 12.73 -2.52
CA HIS A 171 3.86 12.52 -1.35
C HIS A 171 4.58 12.95 -0.05
N LEU A 172 4.99 14.22 -0.02
CA LEU A 172 5.61 14.83 1.16
C LEU A 172 4.67 14.79 2.37
N LYS A 173 5.26 14.61 3.54
CA LYS A 173 4.60 14.79 4.83
C LYS A 173 4.99 16.14 5.39
N PHE A 174 4.04 16.83 6.01
CA PHE A 174 4.23 18.19 6.51
C PHE A 174 4.10 18.24 8.04
N ASN A 175 4.82 19.17 8.65
CA ASN A 175 4.63 19.57 10.04
C ASN A 175 3.38 20.46 10.17
N PHE A 176 2.98 20.74 11.41
CA PHE A 176 1.82 21.60 11.69
C PHE A 176 1.98 23.03 11.14
N ASP A 177 3.22 23.52 11.05
CA ASP A 177 3.55 24.84 10.50
C ASP A 177 3.58 24.88 8.95
N GLY A 178 3.27 23.76 8.28
CA GLY A 178 3.28 23.64 6.83
C GLY A 178 4.67 23.40 6.21
N THR A 179 5.73 23.33 7.02
CA THR A 179 7.06 22.95 6.53
C THR A 179 7.15 21.45 6.27
N GLU A 180 8.05 21.03 5.37
CA GLU A 180 8.27 19.61 5.10
C GLU A 180 8.81 18.90 6.35
N ASN A 181 8.14 17.80 6.72
CA ASN A 181 8.71 16.81 7.63
C ASN A 181 9.55 15.82 6.81
N LYS A 182 10.84 16.12 6.67
CA LYS A 182 11.78 15.33 5.87
C LYS A 182 11.92 13.89 6.36
N GLU A 183 11.90 13.69 7.67
CA GLU A 183 12.00 12.35 8.28
C GLU A 183 10.80 11.49 7.90
N LYS A 184 9.57 11.96 8.10
CA LYS A 184 8.34 11.25 7.71
C LYS A 184 8.14 11.15 6.20
N SER A 185 8.75 12.03 5.43
CA SER A 185 8.71 11.96 3.96
C SER A 185 9.58 10.84 3.42
N ARG A 186 10.68 10.49 4.11
CA ARG A 186 11.55 9.37 3.74
C ARG A 186 11.09 8.08 4.41
N ARG A 187 10.39 7.24 3.65
CA ARG A 187 9.83 5.97 4.15
C ARG A 187 9.73 4.94 3.03
N VAL A 188 9.62 3.68 3.42
CA VAL A 188 9.14 2.60 2.56
C VAL A 188 7.82 2.11 3.10
N SER A 189 6.85 1.89 2.23
CA SER A 189 5.56 1.36 2.64
C SER A 189 5.11 0.17 1.80
N PHE A 190 4.42 -0.77 2.45
CA PHE A 190 3.70 -1.86 1.80
C PHE A 190 2.23 -1.51 1.84
N ARG A 191 1.67 -1.13 0.69
CA ARG A 191 0.29 -0.68 0.57
C ARG A 191 -0.57 -1.77 -0.07
N VAL A 192 -1.65 -2.15 0.60
CA VAL A 192 -2.64 -3.10 0.05
C VAL A 192 -3.64 -2.32 -0.81
N ILE A 193 -3.71 -2.66 -2.10
CA ILE A 193 -4.69 -2.15 -3.04
C ILE A 193 -5.74 -3.23 -3.22
N THR A 194 -6.99 -2.94 -2.85
CA THR A 194 -8.10 -3.89 -3.00
C THR A 194 -8.71 -3.80 -4.39
N ASN A 195 -9.36 -4.87 -4.84
CA ASN A 195 -10.04 -4.91 -6.14
C ASN A 195 -11.45 -4.30 -6.12
N ALA A 196 -11.77 -3.46 -5.13
CA ALA A 196 -13.09 -2.87 -4.92
C ALA A 196 -13.65 -2.18 -6.17
N ASP A 197 -12.84 -1.35 -6.84
CA ASP A 197 -13.25 -0.60 -8.05
C ASP A 197 -13.59 -1.52 -9.23
N ILE A 198 -12.89 -2.64 -9.39
CA ILE A 198 -13.15 -3.62 -10.44
C ILE A 198 -14.49 -4.30 -10.18
N GLN A 199 -14.75 -4.61 -8.92
CA GLN A 199 -15.93 -5.36 -8.51
C GLN A 199 -17.19 -4.48 -8.53
N ILE A 200 -17.06 -3.21 -8.14
CA ILE A 200 -18.11 -2.20 -8.33
C ILE A 200 -18.43 -2.07 -9.82
N ARG A 201 -17.42 -2.03 -10.70
CA ARG A 201 -17.64 -1.98 -12.16
C ARG A 201 -18.38 -3.20 -12.70
N LYS A 202 -17.99 -4.41 -12.30
CA LYS A 202 -18.70 -5.64 -12.71
C LYS A 202 -20.19 -5.58 -12.39
N ILE A 203 -20.56 -5.06 -11.22
CA ILE A 203 -21.96 -4.90 -10.81
C ILE A 203 -22.69 -3.85 -11.64
N ILE A 204 -22.05 -2.71 -11.91
CA ILE A 204 -22.62 -1.65 -12.75
C ILE A 204 -22.84 -2.16 -14.19
N GLU A 205 -21.92 -2.97 -14.70
CA GLU A 205 -21.96 -3.50 -16.07
C GLU A 205 -22.79 -4.79 -16.20
N GLY A 206 -23.19 -5.41 -15.08
CA GLY A 206 -23.94 -6.66 -15.04
C GLY A 206 -23.13 -7.90 -15.45
N LEU A 207 -21.80 -7.86 -15.25
CA LEU A 207 -20.85 -8.94 -15.49
C LEU A 207 -20.64 -9.79 -14.23
#